data_AF-A0A2G9ULY7-F1
#
_entry.id   AF-A0A2G9ULY7-F1
#
_cell.length_a   1.000
_cell.length_b   1.000
_cell.length_c   1.000
_cell.angle_alpha   90.00
_cell.angle_beta   90.00
_cell.angle_gamma   90.00
#
_symmetry.space_group_name_H-M   'P 1'
#
loop_
_entity.id
_entity.type
_entity.pdbx_description
1 polymer ?
#
loop_
_entity_poly.entity_id
_entity_poly.type
_entity_poly.pdbx_seq_one_letter_code
_entity_poly.pdbx_strand_id
1 'polypeptide(L)'
;MFDGCCIRVFLEVDETNVTRRKYKRGRIVRRKEWLLGANERCSSRAFMVLMRQRDVVTFTIIILKFIRPGTTMSDSWRAYTQLSRLPAEYRHLSVNHMGNFADPHTGAHTQNIESLWQKFKMVPKGKYPSYSTSYTDYIGKFLWRREFGEPGEIIFNFFEHIAEIYPC
;
A
#
# COMPACT_ATOMS: atom_id res chain seq x y z
N MET A 1 10.99 -9.02 -24.11
CA MET A 1 12.19 -8.29 -23.63
C MET A 1 11.84 -7.77 -22.26
N PHE A 2 12.52 -8.24 -21.20
CA PHE A 2 12.24 -7.83 -19.83
C PHE A 2 13.04 -6.56 -19.54
N ASP A 3 12.35 -5.44 -19.37
CA ASP A 3 12.99 -4.17 -19.00
C ASP A 3 13.64 -4.29 -17.62
N GLY A 4 14.95 -4.02 -17.58
CA GLY A 4 15.84 -4.20 -16.44
C GLY A 4 15.69 -3.17 -15.32
N CYS A 5 14.48 -2.92 -14.82
CA CYS A 5 14.30 -1.84 -13.84
C CYS A 5 14.69 -2.24 -12.40
N CYS A 6 14.44 -3.47 -11.94
CA CYS A 6 14.80 -3.88 -10.57
C CYS A 6 15.13 -5.37 -10.43
N ILE A 7 16.41 -5.68 -10.19
CA ILE A 7 16.93 -7.04 -9.89
C ILE A 7 16.30 -7.62 -8.60
N ARG A 8 15.71 -6.76 -7.75
CA ARG A 8 14.97 -7.13 -6.53
C ARG A 8 13.72 -6.28 -6.38
N VAL A 9 12.62 -6.91 -5.95
CA VAL A 9 11.39 -6.20 -5.60
C VAL A 9 11.58 -5.46 -4.28
N PHE A 10 11.36 -4.14 -4.30
CA PHE A 10 11.38 -3.26 -3.12
C PHE A 10 9.99 -2.71 -2.86
N LEU A 11 9.46 -3.00 -1.67
CA LEU A 11 8.17 -2.52 -1.21
C LEU A 11 8.32 -1.55 -0.05
N GLU A 12 7.66 -0.39 -0.15
CA GLU A 12 7.42 0.48 1.00
C GLU A 12 6.10 0.07 1.62
N VAL A 13 6.09 -0.33 2.89
CA VAL A 13 4.90 -0.76 3.62
C VAL A 13 4.62 0.25 4.72
N ASP A 14 3.36 0.64 4.89
CA ASP A 14 2.94 1.60 5.92
C ASP A 14 1.44 1.44 6.19
N GLU A 15 0.99 1.93 7.34
CA GLU A 15 -0.42 1.96 7.70
C GLU A 15 -1.00 3.36 7.79
N THR A 16 -2.28 3.47 7.42
CA THR A 16 -3.02 4.71 7.59
C THR A 16 -4.35 4.52 8.28
N ASN A 17 -4.70 5.48 9.15
CA ASN A 17 -6.05 5.60 9.68
C ASN A 17 -6.98 6.33 8.69
N VAL A 18 -8.07 5.70 8.28
CA VAL A 18 -9.08 6.27 7.36
C VAL A 18 -10.23 6.97 8.08
N THR A 19 -10.49 6.61 9.33
CA THR A 19 -11.54 7.20 10.18
C THR A 19 -11.19 8.56 10.80
N ARG A 20 -10.00 9.11 10.52
CA ARG A 20 -9.52 10.36 11.13
C ARG A 20 -10.40 11.54 10.75
N ARG A 21 -10.82 12.35 11.73
CA ARG A 21 -11.62 13.57 11.48
C ARG A 21 -10.85 14.60 10.64
N LYS A 22 -11.57 15.35 9.80
CA LYS A 22 -11.02 16.58 9.20
C LYS A 22 -10.83 17.61 10.33
N TYR A 23 -9.62 18.15 10.50
CA TYR A 23 -9.29 19.18 11.50
C TYR A 23 -9.60 18.85 12.98
N LYS A 24 -9.66 17.56 13.35
CA LYS A 24 -10.07 17.09 14.70
C LYS A 24 -11.50 17.51 15.13
N ARG A 25 -12.28 18.20 14.29
CA ARG A 25 -13.65 18.66 14.57
C ARG A 25 -14.72 17.65 14.09
N GLY A 26 -15.87 17.60 14.76
CA GLY A 26 -17.01 16.71 14.40
C GLY A 26 -17.20 15.47 15.30
N ARG A 27 -18.11 14.56 14.93
CA ARG A 27 -18.53 13.38 15.72
C ARG A 27 -17.36 12.42 16.01
N ILE A 28 -17.30 11.83 17.21
CA ILE A 28 -16.33 10.77 17.53
C ILE A 28 -16.78 9.52 16.78
N VAL A 29 -15.97 9.04 15.84
CA VAL A 29 -16.16 7.70 15.27
C VAL A 29 -15.59 6.71 16.28
N ARG A 30 -16.46 5.90 16.88
CA ARG A 30 -16.08 4.96 17.96
C ARG A 30 -15.15 3.84 17.48
N ARG A 31 -15.24 3.46 16.20
CA ARG A 31 -14.38 2.43 15.59
C ARG A 31 -13.37 3.08 14.67
N LYS A 32 -12.08 2.82 14.91
CA LYS A 32 -11.00 3.24 14.02
C LYS A 32 -10.75 2.16 12.99
N GLU A 33 -10.89 2.51 11.71
CA GLU A 33 -10.51 1.62 10.61
C GLU A 33 -9.12 2.02 10.11
N TRP A 34 -8.33 1.00 9.79
CA TRP A 34 -6.95 1.12 9.34
C TRP A 34 -6.82 0.47 7.98
N LEU A 35 -5.99 1.05 7.12
CA LEU A 35 -5.51 0.41 5.90
C LEU A 35 -4.05 0.06 6.07
N LEU A 36 -3.68 -1.13 5.63
CA LEU A 36 -2.30 -1.48 5.31
C LEU A 36 -2.11 -1.26 3.82
N GLY A 37 -1.02 -0.62 3.44
CA GLY A 37 -0.64 -0.47 2.04
C GLY A 37 0.78 -0.95 1.82
N ALA A 38 1.06 -1.39 0.60
CA ALA A 38 2.42 -1.44 0.11
C ALA A 38 2.51 -0.79 -1.26
N ASN A 39 3.65 -0.14 -1.49
CA ASN A 39 3.99 0.50 -2.74
C ASN A 39 5.29 -0.08 -3.29
N GLU A 40 5.25 -0.61 -4.51
CA GLU A 40 6.47 -1.02 -5.20
C GLU A 40 7.21 0.20 -5.74
N ARG A 41 8.53 0.28 -5.51
CA ARG A 41 9.31 1.47 -5.90
C ARG A 41 9.51 1.61 -7.40
N CYS A 42 9.69 0.49 -8.09
CA CYS A 42 10.10 0.48 -9.50
C CYS A 42 8.91 0.31 -10.46
N SER A 43 7.68 0.29 -9.93
CA SER A 43 6.46 0.12 -10.71
C SER A 43 5.34 1.01 -10.18
N SER A 44 4.24 1.11 -10.92
CA SER A 44 3.02 1.77 -10.46
C SER A 44 2.19 0.90 -9.51
N ARG A 45 2.63 -0.33 -9.23
CA ARG A 45 1.86 -1.34 -8.49
C ARG A 45 1.84 -1.01 -7.01
N ALA A 46 0.65 -1.14 -6.44
CA ALA A 46 0.43 -1.01 -5.02
C ALA A 46 -0.73 -1.91 -4.60
N PHE A 47 -0.74 -2.29 -3.32
CA PHE A 47 -1.91 -2.93 -2.73
C PHE A 47 -2.36 -2.14 -1.50
N MET A 48 -3.65 -2.23 -1.21
CA MET A 48 -4.25 -1.67 -0.01
C MET A 48 -5.25 -2.68 0.56
N VAL A 49 -5.17 -2.95 1.86
CA VAL A 49 -6.03 -3.91 2.56
C VAL A 49 -6.64 -3.26 3.79
N LEU A 50 -7.96 -3.41 3.95
CA LEU A 50 -8.68 -2.96 5.14
C LEU A 50 -8.38 -3.88 6.33
N MET A 51 -7.90 -3.28 7.42
CA MET A 51 -7.63 -3.94 8.68
C MET A 51 -8.62 -3.48 9.74
N ARG A 52 -9.26 -4.46 10.38
CA ARG A 52 -10.14 -4.23 11.53
C ARG A 52 -9.35 -4.03 12.82
N GLN A 53 -8.18 -4.65 12.93
CA GLN A 53 -7.30 -4.57 14.09
C GLN A 53 -5.88 -4.22 13.63
N ARG A 54 -5.21 -3.33 14.37
CA ARG A 54 -3.81 -2.95 14.12
C ARG A 54 -2.92 -3.75 15.07
N ASP A 55 -2.71 -5.01 14.75
CA ASP A 55 -1.88 -5.93 15.53
C ASP A 55 -0.86 -6.67 14.65
N VAL A 56 0.24 -7.13 15.26
CA VAL A 56 1.35 -7.77 14.52
C VAL A 56 0.89 -9.02 13.77
N VAL A 57 -0.09 -9.76 14.31
CA VAL A 57 -0.59 -11.02 13.73
C VAL A 57 -1.31 -10.75 12.41
N THR A 58 -2.25 -9.81 12.39
CA THR A 58 -3.02 -9.40 11.21
C THR A 58 -2.08 -8.91 10.11
N PHE A 59 -1.10 -8.07 10.47
CA PHE A 59 -0.12 -7.60 9.51
C PHE A 59 0.75 -8.72 8.95
N THR A 60 1.23 -9.64 9.81
CA THR A 60 2.04 -10.80 9.37
C THR A 60 1.26 -11.66 8.39
N ILE A 61 -0.01 -11.94 8.67
CA ILE A 61 -0.90 -12.68 7.75
C ILE A 61 -1.04 -11.97 6.41
N ILE A 62 -1.22 -10.64 6.41
CA ILE A 62 -1.35 -9.87 5.16
C ILE A 62 -0.03 -9.88 4.38
N ILE A 63 1.11 -9.68 5.03
CA ILE A 63 2.43 -9.73 4.40
C ILE A 63 2.64 -11.09 3.73
N LEU A 64 2.46 -12.20 4.47
CA LEU A 64 2.66 -13.54 3.95
C LEU A 64 1.69 -13.89 2.80
N LYS A 65 0.49 -13.29 2.79
CA LYS A 65 -0.51 -13.52 1.75
C LYS A 65 -0.23 -12.75 0.46
N PHE A 66 0.23 -11.51 0.56
CA PHE A 66 0.31 -10.59 -0.59
C PHE A 66 1.73 -10.32 -1.07
N ILE A 67 2.75 -10.53 -0.22
CA ILE A 67 4.13 -10.22 -0.52
C ILE A 67 4.89 -11.52 -0.77
N ARG A 68 5.52 -11.59 -1.95
CA ARG A 68 6.32 -12.76 -2.34
C ARG A 68 7.56 -12.89 -1.44
N PRO A 69 7.94 -14.11 -1.06
CA PRO A 69 9.24 -14.34 -0.44
C PRO A 69 10.38 -13.82 -1.32
N GLY A 70 11.47 -13.36 -0.73
CA GLY A 70 12.60 -12.72 -1.44
C GLY A 70 12.46 -11.19 -1.58
N THR A 71 11.33 -10.62 -1.18
CA THR A 71 11.06 -9.17 -1.29
C THR A 71 11.75 -8.40 -0.17
N THR A 72 12.32 -7.23 -0.50
CA THR A 72 12.83 -6.29 0.50
C THR A 72 11.76 -5.26 0.85
N MET A 73 11.40 -5.16 2.13
CA MET A 73 10.36 -4.27 2.63
C MET A 73 10.99 -3.17 3.48
N SER A 74 10.68 -1.91 3.19
CA SER A 74 10.95 -0.81 4.10
C SER A 74 9.68 -0.42 4.84
N ASP A 75 9.76 -0.34 6.17
CA ASP A 75 8.65 0.11 7.00
C ASP A 75 9.19 0.83 8.24
N SER A 76 8.32 1.61 8.87
CA SER A 76 8.66 2.46 10.02
C SER A 76 7.87 2.12 11.27
N TRP A 77 6.99 1.12 11.23
CA TRP A 77 6.20 0.77 12.39
C TRP A 77 7.02 -0.07 13.37
N ARG A 78 7.26 0.50 14.55
CA ARG A 78 8.13 -0.08 15.60
C ARG A 78 7.76 -1.51 16.00
N ALA A 79 6.50 -1.93 15.85
CA ALA A 79 6.07 -3.30 16.14
C ALA A 79 6.73 -4.36 15.23
N TYR A 80 7.25 -3.92 14.08
CA TYR A 80 7.98 -4.75 13.13
C TYR A 80 9.46 -4.95 13.45
N THR A 81 9.98 -4.34 14.52
CA THR A 81 11.31 -4.71 15.03
C THR A 81 11.41 -6.20 15.42
N GLN A 82 10.27 -6.91 15.56
CA GLN A 82 10.19 -8.36 15.74
C GLN A 82 10.11 -9.18 14.43
N LEU A 83 10.14 -8.55 13.25
CA LEU A 83 10.10 -9.23 11.93
C LEU A 83 11.38 -9.99 11.57
N SER A 84 12.42 -9.94 12.39
CA SER A 84 13.51 -10.93 12.33
C SER A 84 13.01 -12.38 12.48
N ARG A 85 11.74 -12.57 12.85
CA ARG A 85 11.02 -13.86 12.90
C ARG A 85 10.26 -14.23 11.63
N LEU A 86 10.17 -13.36 10.62
CA LEU A 86 9.67 -13.79 9.31
C LEU A 86 10.59 -14.87 8.73
N PRO A 87 10.09 -15.72 7.82
CA PRO A 87 10.94 -16.66 7.08
C PRO A 87 12.15 -15.92 6.50
N ALA A 88 13.32 -16.57 6.50
CA ALA A 88 14.61 -15.99 6.11
C ALA A 88 14.63 -15.31 4.73
N GLU A 89 13.60 -15.58 3.92
CA GLU A 89 13.38 -15.03 2.59
C GLU A 89 12.90 -13.57 2.59
N TYR A 90 12.41 -13.01 3.71
CA TYR A 90 11.98 -11.62 3.77
C TYR A 90 13.07 -10.71 4.35
N ARG A 91 13.44 -9.67 3.60
CA ARG A 91 14.41 -8.67 4.07
C ARG A 91 13.67 -7.43 4.55
N HIS A 92 13.90 -7.01 5.79
CA HIS A 92 13.26 -5.82 6.35
C HIS A 92 14.30 -4.70 6.56
N LEU A 93 13.95 -3.51 6.12
CA LEU A 93 14.72 -2.28 6.32
C LEU A 93 13.86 -1.33 7.17
N SER A 94 14.29 -1.03 8.39
CA SER A 94 13.56 -0.11 9.25
C SER A 94 13.94 1.33 8.91
N VAL A 95 12.96 2.19 8.63
CA VAL A 95 13.20 3.63 8.41
C VAL A 95 12.99 4.37 9.72
N ASN A 96 14.03 5.05 10.22
CA ASN A 96 13.92 5.85 11.43
C ASN A 96 13.44 7.27 11.09
N HIS A 97 12.12 7.48 11.16
CA HIS A 97 11.46 8.77 10.93
C HIS A 97 11.92 9.92 11.85
N MET A 98 12.61 9.64 12.96
CA MET A 98 13.10 10.72 13.85
C MET A 98 14.46 11.28 13.45
N GLY A 99 15.26 10.53 12.66
CA GLY A 99 16.66 10.89 12.39
C GLY A 99 16.91 11.25 10.93
N ASN A 100 16.30 10.55 9.97
CA ASN A 100 16.59 10.72 8.54
C ASN A 100 15.32 10.54 7.68
N PHE A 101 15.12 11.41 6.67
CA PHE A 101 14.03 11.29 5.68
C PHE A 101 14.21 10.11 4.71
N ALA A 102 15.47 9.71 4.50
CA ALA A 102 15.86 8.48 3.84
C ALA A 102 17.05 7.90 4.61
N ASP A 103 17.06 6.59 4.84
CA ASP A 103 18.19 5.92 5.47
C ASP A 103 19.43 6.06 4.57
N PRO A 104 20.51 6.70 5.05
CA PRO A 104 21.67 7.04 4.21
C PRO A 104 22.52 5.82 3.83
N HIS A 105 22.36 4.68 4.52
CA HIS A 105 23.13 3.46 4.26
C HIS A 105 22.42 2.51 3.28
N THR A 106 21.10 2.47 3.36
CA THR A 106 20.25 1.53 2.60
C THR A 106 19.41 2.23 1.53
N GLY A 107 19.32 3.56 1.56
CA GLY A 107 18.44 4.35 0.69
C GLY A 107 16.96 4.14 0.99
N ALA A 108 16.61 3.58 2.16
CA ALA A 108 15.23 3.26 2.51
C ALA A 108 14.46 4.52 2.95
N HIS A 109 13.35 4.82 2.29
CA HIS A 109 12.39 5.87 2.64
C HIS A 109 10.95 5.37 2.43
N THR A 110 9.98 6.10 2.98
CA THR A 110 8.52 5.83 2.88
C THR A 110 7.77 6.89 2.08
N GLN A 111 8.49 7.74 1.35
CA GLN A 111 7.89 8.91 0.71
C GLN A 111 6.87 8.56 -0.38
N ASN A 112 7.06 7.45 -1.11
CA ASN A 112 6.12 7.04 -2.14
C ASN A 112 4.81 6.55 -1.53
N ILE A 113 4.89 5.75 -0.45
CA ILE A 113 3.69 5.29 0.25
C ILE A 113 2.96 6.44 0.99
N GLU A 114 3.68 7.42 1.51
CA GLU A 114 3.06 8.63 2.08
C GLU A 114 2.31 9.44 1.01
N SER A 115 2.91 9.63 -0.17
CA SER A 115 2.27 10.28 -1.32
C SER A 115 1.03 9.51 -1.77
N LEU A 116 1.11 8.18 -1.80
CA LEU A 116 0.00 7.29 -2.11
C LEU A 116 -1.18 7.52 -1.14
N TRP A 117 -0.91 7.60 0.15
CA TRP A 117 -1.94 7.88 1.15
C TRP A 117 -2.57 9.26 1.02
N GLN A 118 -1.78 10.28 0.67
CA GLN A 118 -2.32 11.60 0.39
C GLN A 118 -3.33 11.53 -0.77
N LYS A 119 -2.93 10.94 -1.91
CA LYS A 119 -3.80 10.77 -3.09
C LYS A 119 -5.07 10.00 -2.76
N PHE A 120 -4.95 8.88 -2.05
CA PHE A 120 -6.10 8.07 -1.64
C PHE A 120 -7.10 8.86 -0.77
N LYS A 121 -6.61 9.75 0.11
CA LYS A 121 -7.43 10.54 1.04
C LYS A 121 -7.98 11.85 0.45
N MET A 122 -7.53 12.27 -0.74
CA MET A 122 -8.03 13.49 -1.38
C MET A 122 -9.50 13.37 -1.82
N VAL A 123 -10.02 12.16 -1.98
CA VAL A 123 -11.42 11.97 -2.37
C VAL A 123 -12.35 12.38 -1.22
N PRO A 124 -13.39 13.20 -1.49
CA PRO A 124 -14.29 13.69 -0.46
C PRO A 124 -14.97 12.55 0.30
N LYS A 125 -14.92 12.60 1.63
CA LYS A 125 -15.57 11.64 2.56
C LYS A 125 -17.10 11.56 2.44
N GLY A 126 -17.71 12.36 1.57
CA GLY A 126 -19.14 12.32 1.25
C GLY A 126 -19.49 11.50 0.00
N LYS A 127 -18.50 11.08 -0.81
CA LYS A 127 -18.76 10.27 -2.03
C LYS A 127 -18.90 8.77 -1.75
N TYR A 128 -18.39 8.28 -0.62
CA TYR A 128 -18.38 6.87 -0.27
C TYR A 128 -18.93 6.70 1.16
N PRO A 129 -20.05 5.99 1.36
CA PRO A 129 -20.60 5.77 2.69
C PRO A 129 -19.60 5.00 3.57
N SER A 130 -19.66 5.27 4.88
CA SER A 130 -18.78 4.73 5.94
C SER A 130 -19.03 3.25 6.25
N TYR A 131 -19.15 2.40 5.22
CA TYR A 131 -19.37 0.96 5.34
C TYR A 131 -18.27 0.16 4.62
N SER A 132 -17.92 -0.99 5.19
CA SER A 132 -16.85 -1.90 4.75
C SER A 132 -16.87 -2.24 3.25
N THR A 133 -18.04 -2.44 2.65
CA THR A 133 -18.17 -2.77 1.21
C THR A 133 -17.75 -1.59 0.32
N SER A 134 -18.11 -0.37 0.74
CA SER A 134 -17.81 0.87 0.02
C SER A 134 -16.31 1.21 0.00
N TYR A 135 -15.56 0.84 1.04
CA TYR A 135 -14.11 1.03 1.06
C TYR A 135 -13.37 0.06 0.14
N THR A 136 -13.78 -1.21 0.09
CA THR A 136 -13.15 -2.20 -0.81
C THR A 136 -13.35 -1.79 -2.27
N ASP A 137 -14.55 -1.37 -2.65
CA ASP A 137 -14.85 -0.91 -4.01
C ASP A 137 -14.05 0.36 -4.36
N TYR A 138 -13.95 1.29 -3.41
CA TYR A 138 -13.17 2.50 -3.60
C TYR A 138 -11.68 2.21 -3.74
N ILE A 139 -11.13 1.31 -2.92
CA ILE A 139 -9.74 0.85 -3.02
C ILE A 139 -9.51 0.21 -4.39
N GLY A 140 -10.37 -0.71 -4.82
CA GLY A 140 -10.26 -1.38 -6.11
C GLY A 140 -10.24 -0.36 -7.26
N LYS A 141 -11.19 0.59 -7.27
CA LYS A 141 -11.24 1.66 -8.26
C LYS A 141 -9.99 2.54 -8.25
N PHE A 142 -9.48 2.87 -7.07
CA PHE A 142 -8.30 3.72 -6.91
C PHE A 142 -7.03 3.04 -7.42
N LEU A 143 -6.82 1.77 -7.05
CA LEU A 143 -5.68 0.97 -7.51
C LEU A 143 -5.76 0.73 -9.02
N TRP A 144 -6.95 0.42 -9.54
CA TRP A 144 -7.16 0.22 -10.97
C TRP A 144 -6.78 1.45 -11.80
N ARG A 145 -7.24 2.64 -11.40
CA ARG A 145 -6.88 3.89 -12.09
C ARG A 145 -5.39 4.20 -12.05
N ARG A 146 -4.73 3.78 -10.97
CA ARG A 146 -3.29 4.00 -10.81
C ARG A 146 -2.49 3.09 -11.74
N GLU A 147 -2.93 1.84 -11.90
CA GLU A 147 -2.23 0.84 -12.72
C GLU A 147 -2.56 1.00 -14.21
N PHE A 148 -3.79 1.37 -14.56
CA PHE A 148 -4.31 1.38 -15.93
C PHE A 148 -4.84 2.73 -16.41
N GLY A 149 -4.50 3.84 -15.75
CA GLY A 149 -4.82 5.19 -16.22
C GLY A 149 -6.26 5.66 -15.99
N GLU A 150 -6.58 6.84 -16.54
CA GLU A 150 -7.89 7.51 -16.36
C GLU A 150 -8.96 6.97 -17.32
N PRO A 151 -10.27 7.21 -17.07
CA PRO A 151 -11.38 6.62 -17.82
C PRO A 151 -11.33 6.69 -19.36
N GLY A 152 -10.59 7.64 -19.93
CA GLY A 152 -10.38 7.73 -21.39
C GLY A 152 -9.46 6.64 -21.95
N GLU A 153 -8.56 6.09 -21.14
CA GLU A 153 -7.58 5.06 -21.51
C GLU A 153 -7.97 3.67 -20.98
N ILE A 154 -8.85 3.62 -19.96
CA ILE A 154 -9.23 2.39 -19.25
C ILE A 154 -9.78 1.30 -20.18
N ILE A 155 -10.59 1.64 -21.17
CA ILE A 155 -11.14 0.62 -22.08
C ILE A 155 -10.04 0.03 -22.96
N PHE A 156 -9.13 0.87 -23.46
CA PHE A 156 -8.01 0.42 -24.28
C PHE A 156 -7.07 -0.49 -23.46
N ASN A 157 -6.69 -0.04 -22.26
CA ASN A 157 -5.82 -0.80 -21.35
C ASN A 157 -6.48 -2.10 -20.87
N PHE A 158 -7.80 -2.13 -20.71
CA PHE A 158 -8.53 -3.36 -20.40
C PHE A 158 -8.46 -4.39 -21.54
N PHE A 159 -8.64 -3.97 -22.79
CA PHE A 159 -8.52 -4.87 -23.94
C PHE A 159 -7.09 -5.33 -24.18
N GLU A 160 -6.08 -4.47 -24.00
CA GLU A 160 -4.68 -4.89 -24.04
C GLU A 160 -4.39 -5.97 -22.99
N HIS A 161 -4.90 -5.81 -21.76
CA HIS A 161 -4.69 -6.80 -20.70
C HIS A 161 -5.37 -8.14 -21.00
N ILE A 162 -6.58 -8.12 -21.59
CA ILE A 162 -7.24 -9.35 -22.06
C ILE A 162 -6.39 -10.03 -23.13
N ALA A 163 -5.85 -9.26 -24.09
CA ALA A 163 -5.00 -9.80 -25.14
C ALA A 163 -3.68 -10.39 -24.60
N GLU A 164 -3.14 -9.84 -23.51
CA GLU A 164 -1.94 -10.37 -22.85
C GLU A 164 -2.23 -11.69 -22.10
N ILE A 165 -3.40 -11.84 -21.46
CA ILE A 165 -3.81 -13.06 -20.78
C ILE A 165 -4.23 -14.15 -21.78
N TYR A 166 -4.84 -13.76 -22.89
CA TYR A 166 -5.34 -14.65 -23.94
C TYR A 166 -4.69 -14.32 -25.29
N PRO A 167 -3.38 -14.59 -25.45
CA PRO A 167 -2.72 -14.38 -26.73
C PRO A 167 -3.30 -15.35 -27.77
N CYS A 168 -3.69 -14.80 -28.92
CA CYS A 168 -4.16 -15.56 -30.08
C CYS A 168 -3.03 -16.36 -30.74
#